data_AF-A0A166CC05-F1
#
_entry.id   AF-A0A166CC05-F1
#
_cell.length_a   1.000
_cell.length_b   1.000
_cell.length_c   1.000
_cell.angle_alpha   90.00
_cell.angle_beta   90.00
_cell.angle_gamma   90.00
#
_symmetry.space_group_name_H-M   'P 1'
#
loop_
_entity.id
_entity.type
_entity.pdbx_description
1 polymer ?
#
loop_
_entity_poly.entity_id
_entity_poly.type
_entity_poly.pdbx_seq_one_letter_code
_entity_poly.pdbx_strand_id
1 'polypeptide(L)'
;MRKALGIERVKVGARLVLATGVLSGCAAMADSGTSLLPLTSDELAVFRDQIAGCWIPPHGSDGVVRLQFDLSRSGELVGTPQVLSSGKSPEYKAAATSAVRAVARCAPYSLPAEKYETWKTVTLNFDLRDMRGY
;
A
#
# COMPACT_ATOMS: atom_id res chain seq x y z
N MET A 1 9.26 20.24 10.66
CA MET A 1 8.15 19.85 11.56
C MET A 1 7.54 18.57 11.01
N ARG A 2 7.72 17.45 11.72
CA ARG A 2 7.37 16.10 11.25
C ARG A 2 5.87 15.89 11.47
N LYS A 3 5.03 16.29 10.51
CA LYS A 3 3.58 16.05 10.59
C LYS A 3 3.35 14.58 10.24
N ALA A 4 2.93 13.83 11.26
CA ALA A 4 2.44 12.48 11.13
C ALA A 4 1.42 12.42 10.00
N LEU A 5 1.77 11.69 8.94
CA LEU A 5 0.84 11.23 7.91
C LEU A 5 -0.43 10.74 8.64
N GLY A 6 -1.60 11.20 8.20
CA GLY A 6 -2.88 10.58 8.51
C GLY A 6 -3.01 9.24 7.77
N ILE A 7 -2.08 8.31 8.04
CA ILE A 7 -2.13 6.92 7.57
C ILE A 7 -3.24 6.26 8.36
N GLU A 8 -4.50 6.43 7.96
CA GLU A 8 -5.53 5.52 8.39
C GLU A 8 -5.27 4.19 7.67
N ARG A 9 -4.30 3.45 8.23
CA ARG A 9 -4.02 2.02 8.07
C ARG A 9 -4.08 1.52 6.63
N VAL A 10 -2.92 1.37 6.00
CA VAL A 10 -2.75 0.25 5.07
C VAL A 10 -2.95 -1.01 5.92
N LYS A 11 -4.19 -1.51 5.94
CA LYS A 11 -4.58 -2.64 6.78
C LYS A 11 -4.18 -3.92 6.06
N VAL A 12 -2.88 -4.11 6.09
CA VAL A 12 -2.17 -5.34 5.78
C VAL A 12 -2.69 -6.42 6.75
N GLY A 13 -3.46 -7.37 6.24
CA GLY A 13 -4.21 -8.36 7.03
C GLY A 13 -3.31 -9.38 7.72
N ALA A 14 -2.65 -8.98 8.82
CA ALA A 14 -1.87 -9.89 9.65
C ALA A 14 -2.80 -10.73 10.56
N ARG A 15 -2.91 -12.04 10.31
CA ARG A 15 -3.42 -13.00 11.29
C ARG A 15 -2.30 -13.32 12.27
N LEU A 16 -2.50 -12.89 13.52
CA LEU A 16 -1.59 -13.08 14.65
C LEU A 16 -1.39 -14.57 14.95
N VAL A 17 -0.18 -15.09 14.75
CA VAL A 17 0.24 -16.39 15.29
C VAL A 17 1.16 -16.11 16.46
N LEU A 18 0.72 -16.45 17.67
CA LEU A 18 1.49 -16.31 18.89
C LEU A 18 2.58 -17.39 18.90
N ALA A 19 3.84 -17.00 18.82
CA ALA A 19 4.98 -17.87 19.05
C ALA A 19 5.55 -17.61 20.46
N THR A 20 5.48 -18.62 21.31
CA THR A 20 6.04 -18.67 22.66
C THR A 20 7.45 -19.28 22.66
N GLY A 21 8.42 -18.62 23.31
CA GLY A 21 9.72 -19.17 23.78
C GLY A 21 10.89 -19.13 22.79
N VAL A 22 12.19 -19.07 23.14
CA VAL A 22 13.03 -19.04 24.37
C VAL A 22 14.42 -18.47 23.99
N LEU A 23 15.21 -18.00 24.98
CA LEU A 23 16.57 -17.45 24.87
C LEU A 23 17.65 -18.42 24.34
N SER A 24 18.70 -17.81 23.73
CA SER A 24 20.14 -18.19 23.76
C SER A 24 20.76 -18.61 22.41
N GLY A 25 21.82 -17.89 22.01
CA GLY A 25 22.84 -18.36 21.07
C GLY A 25 23.08 -17.47 19.84
N CYS A 26 24.29 -16.93 19.71
CA CYS A 26 24.77 -16.30 18.48
C CYS A 26 25.02 -17.39 17.43
N ALA A 27 24.11 -17.53 16.47
CA ALA A 27 24.31 -18.28 15.24
C ALA A 27 23.52 -17.60 14.12
N ALA A 28 24.23 -17.17 13.08
CA ALA A 28 23.64 -16.67 11.85
C ALA A 28 22.88 -17.80 11.14
N MET A 29 21.57 -17.78 11.28
CA MET A 29 20.60 -18.13 10.26
C MET A 29 19.44 -17.18 10.48
N ALA A 30 19.31 -16.17 9.61
CA ALA A 30 18.02 -15.51 9.48
C ALA A 30 17.10 -16.57 8.89
N ASP A 31 16.47 -17.34 9.78
CA ASP A 31 15.32 -18.15 9.47
C ASP A 31 14.32 -17.19 8.82
N SER A 32 14.15 -17.32 7.50
CA SER A 32 13.00 -16.81 6.77
C SER A 32 11.76 -17.57 7.23
N GLY A 33 11.49 -17.55 8.54
CA GLY A 33 10.21 -17.89 9.11
C GLY A 33 9.24 -16.88 8.52
N THR A 34 8.42 -17.36 7.57
CA THR A 34 7.26 -16.69 6.97
C THR A 34 6.95 -15.38 7.69
N SER A 35 7.54 -14.28 7.22
CA SER A 35 7.53 -13.04 7.98
C SER A 35 6.16 -12.41 7.80
N LEU A 36 5.25 -12.74 8.71
CA LEU A 36 3.94 -12.08 8.87
C LEU A 36 4.10 -10.65 9.42
N LEU A 37 5.33 -10.13 9.47
CA LEU A 37 5.60 -8.77 9.88
C LEU A 37 4.99 -7.80 8.87
N PRO A 38 4.39 -6.70 9.34
CA PRO A 38 3.96 -5.63 8.45
C PRO A 38 5.15 -5.10 7.66
N LEU A 39 4.89 -4.54 6.48
CA LEU A 39 5.89 -3.79 5.73
C LEU A 39 6.54 -2.74 6.66
N THR A 40 7.85 -2.61 6.59
CA THR A 40 8.57 -1.58 7.33
C THR A 40 8.21 -0.19 6.78
N SER A 41 8.51 0.86 7.55
CA SER A 41 8.23 2.23 7.13
C SER A 41 8.92 2.57 5.80
N ASP A 42 10.13 2.07 5.57
CA ASP A 42 10.89 2.33 4.36
C ASP A 42 10.33 1.56 3.15
N GLU A 43 9.95 0.29 3.34
CA GLU A 43 9.28 -0.52 2.31
C GLU A 43 7.95 0.13 1.88
N LEU A 44 7.18 0.61 2.86
CA LEU A 44 5.94 1.33 2.60
C LEU A 44 6.18 2.66 1.87
N ALA A 45 7.25 3.38 2.23
CA ALA A 45 7.61 4.64 1.58
C ALA A 45 7.95 4.41 0.09
N VAL A 46 8.79 3.42 -0.20
CA VAL A 46 9.16 3.04 -1.57
C VAL A 46 7.94 2.61 -2.39
N PHE A 47 7.04 1.84 -1.79
CA PHE A 47 5.81 1.43 -2.45
C PHE A 47 4.89 2.62 -2.77
N ARG A 48 4.72 3.54 -1.81
CA ARG A 48 3.94 4.76 -2.01
C ARG A 48 4.55 5.67 -3.07
N ASP A 49 5.87 5.78 -3.09
CA ASP A 49 6.61 6.61 -4.03
C ASP A 49 6.45 6.10 -5.47
N GLN A 50 6.51 4.78 -5.69
CA GLN A 50 6.22 4.17 -6.99
C GLN A 50 4.81 4.55 -7.48
N ILE A 51 3.80 4.43 -6.63
CA ILE A 51 2.41 4.78 -6.98
C ILE A 51 2.28 6.28 -7.27
N ALA A 52 2.94 7.12 -6.47
CA ALA A 52 2.95 8.57 -6.67
C ALA A 52 3.57 8.95 -8.01
N GLY A 53 4.65 8.27 -8.41
CA GLY A 53 5.32 8.49 -9.68
C GLY A 53 4.45 8.24 -10.91
N CYS A 54 3.49 7.30 -10.87
CA CYS A 54 2.57 7.10 -12.00
C CYS A 54 1.21 7.77 -11.84
N TRP A 55 0.92 8.40 -10.68
CA TRP A 55 -0.35 9.07 -10.49
C TRP A 55 -0.36 10.45 -11.15
N ILE A 56 -1.34 10.67 -12.03
CA ILE A 56 -1.58 11.96 -12.68
C ILE A 56 -2.83 12.57 -12.02
N PRO A 57 -2.68 13.44 -11.01
CA PRO A 57 -3.81 13.97 -10.28
C PRO A 57 -4.65 14.90 -11.18
N PRO A 58 -5.98 14.71 -11.26
CA PRO A 58 -6.84 15.60 -12.03
C PRO A 58 -6.95 16.97 -11.35
N HIS A 59 -6.98 18.03 -12.15
CA HIS A 59 -7.14 19.40 -11.66
C HIS A 59 -8.45 19.57 -10.89
N GLY A 60 -8.41 20.36 -9.82
CA GLY A 60 -9.61 20.68 -9.03
C GLY A 60 -10.14 19.53 -8.18
N SER A 61 -9.41 18.41 -8.04
CA SER A 61 -9.85 17.34 -7.14
C SER A 61 -9.53 17.66 -5.68
N ASP A 62 -10.58 17.66 -4.88
CA ASP A 62 -10.59 17.80 -3.45
C ASP A 62 -11.21 16.55 -2.82
N GLY A 63 -10.48 15.97 -1.87
CA GLY A 63 -10.94 14.79 -1.14
C GLY A 63 -9.99 13.61 -1.19
N VAL A 64 -10.47 12.54 -0.59
CA VAL A 64 -9.69 11.36 -0.23
C VAL A 64 -10.31 10.15 -0.91
N VAL A 65 -9.58 9.53 -1.83
CA VAL A 65 -10.01 8.30 -2.51
C VAL A 65 -9.35 7.10 -1.84
N ARG A 66 -10.15 6.26 -1.20
CA ARG A 66 -9.72 4.98 -0.65
C ARG A 66 -9.89 3.89 -1.70
N LEU A 67 -8.79 3.22 -2.04
CA LEU A 67 -8.73 2.14 -3.02
C LEU A 67 -8.23 0.86 -2.34
N GLN A 68 -8.79 -0.28 -2.72
CA GLN A 68 -8.32 -1.61 -2.32
C GLN A 68 -8.03 -2.43 -3.57
N PHE A 69 -6.89 -3.11 -3.58
CA PHE A 69 -6.50 -3.98 -4.69
C PHE A 69 -5.65 -5.13 -4.19
N ASP A 70 -5.64 -6.20 -4.97
CA ASP A 70 -4.85 -7.38 -4.69
C ASP A 70 -3.63 -7.43 -5.61
N LEU A 71 -2.51 -7.88 -5.07
CA LEU A 71 -1.26 -8.05 -5.79
C LEU A 71 -0.84 -9.52 -5.76
N SER A 72 -0.18 -9.96 -6.82
CA SER A 72 0.45 -11.28 -6.89
C SER A 72 1.78 -11.27 -6.15
N ARG A 73 2.37 -12.46 -5.92
CA ARG A 73 3.71 -12.58 -5.33
C ARG A 73 4.81 -11.92 -6.20
N SER A 74 4.59 -11.77 -7.51
CA SER A 74 5.47 -11.03 -8.42
C SER A 74 5.26 -9.51 -8.37
N GLY A 75 4.30 -9.01 -7.58
CA GLY A 75 3.93 -7.60 -7.52
C GLY A 75 3.02 -7.15 -8.66
N GLU A 76 2.49 -8.08 -9.46
CA GLU A 76 1.52 -7.76 -10.50
C GLU A 76 0.14 -7.51 -9.91
N LEU A 77 -0.65 -6.68 -10.59
CA LEU A 77 -2.02 -6.41 -10.19
C LEU A 77 -2.92 -7.61 -10.48
N VAL A 78 -3.62 -8.09 -9.45
CA VAL A 78 -4.58 -9.19 -9.57
C VAL A 78 -6.00 -8.60 -9.61
N GLY A 79 -6.66 -8.77 -10.74
CA GLY A 79 -8.03 -8.29 -10.93
C GLY A 79 -8.12 -6.76 -11.08
N THR A 80 -9.29 -6.21 -10.75
CA THR A 80 -9.56 -4.76 -10.87
C THR A 80 -9.60 -4.10 -9.49
N PRO A 81 -8.85 -2.99 -9.27
CA PRO A 81 -8.91 -2.23 -8.04
C PRO A 81 -10.33 -1.78 -7.70
N GLN A 82 -10.71 -1.94 -6.44
CA GLN A 82 -12.00 -1.55 -5.90
C GLN A 82 -11.90 -0.20 -5.19
N VAL A 83 -12.83 0.71 -5.49
CA VAL A 83 -12.93 1.97 -4.77
C VAL A 83 -13.80 1.75 -3.52
N LEU A 84 -13.20 1.90 -2.34
CA LEU A 84 -13.89 1.74 -1.05
C LEU A 84 -14.57 3.03 -0.58
N SER A 85 -14.00 4.17 -0.93
CA SER A 85 -14.64 5.46 -0.66
C SER A 85 -15.86 5.68 -1.56
N SER A 86 -16.79 6.54 -1.16
CA SER A 86 -17.90 6.96 -2.01
C SER A 86 -17.94 8.48 -2.10
N GLY A 87 -18.03 8.98 -3.33
CA GLY A 87 -18.16 10.40 -3.62
C GLY A 87 -18.98 10.58 -4.90
N LYS A 88 -19.82 11.61 -4.92
CA LYS A 88 -20.75 11.87 -6.02
C LYS A 88 -20.29 12.98 -6.95
N SER A 89 -19.33 13.80 -6.49
CA SER A 89 -18.83 14.93 -7.26
C SER A 89 -18.07 14.45 -8.51
N PRO A 90 -18.15 15.18 -9.64
CA PRO A 90 -17.42 14.83 -10.85
C PRO A 90 -15.90 14.80 -10.63
N GLU A 91 -15.38 15.65 -9.75
CA GLU A 91 -13.98 15.74 -9.36
C GLU A 91 -13.54 14.46 -8.63
N TYR A 92 -14.38 13.94 -7.72
CA TYR A 92 -14.13 12.68 -7.04
C TYR A 92 -14.10 11.50 -8.02
N LYS A 93 -15.04 11.45 -8.97
CA LYS A 93 -15.07 10.38 -9.99
C LYS A 93 -13.82 10.40 -10.87
N ALA A 94 -13.36 11.60 -11.24
CA ALA A 94 -12.12 11.78 -11.98
C ALA A 94 -10.90 11.32 -11.17
N ALA A 95 -10.83 11.69 -9.88
CA ALA A 95 -9.77 11.26 -8.97
C ALA A 95 -9.75 9.73 -8.78
N ALA A 96 -10.92 9.12 -8.57
CA ALA A 96 -11.04 7.67 -8.43
C ALA A 96 -10.59 6.91 -9.68
N THR A 97 -11.03 7.37 -10.86
CA THR A 97 -10.62 6.77 -12.14
C THR A 97 -9.12 6.94 -12.38
N SER A 98 -8.55 8.09 -12.03
CA SER A 98 -7.11 8.34 -12.14
C SER A 98 -6.30 7.44 -11.19
N ALA A 99 -6.76 7.28 -9.94
CA ALA A 99 -6.11 6.40 -8.95
C ALA A 99 -6.08 4.94 -9.41
N VAL A 100 -7.21 4.41 -9.92
CA VAL A 100 -7.27 3.05 -10.48
C VAL A 100 -6.25 2.88 -11.63
N ARG A 101 -6.17 3.88 -12.51
CA ARG A 101 -5.20 3.87 -13.62
C ARG A 101 -3.75 3.94 -13.15
N ALA A 102 -3.45 4.73 -12.13
CA ALA A 102 -2.10 4.83 -11.58
C ALA A 102 -1.64 3.48 -11.05
N VAL A 103 -2.50 2.80 -10.27
CA VAL A 103 -2.18 1.50 -9.69
C VAL A 103 -1.92 0.45 -10.78
N ALA A 104 -2.75 0.45 -11.83
CA ALA A 104 -2.56 -0.47 -12.96
C ALA A 104 -1.32 -0.14 -13.81
N ARG A 105 -0.92 1.13 -13.89
CA ARG A 105 0.23 1.57 -14.70
C ARG A 105 1.57 1.32 -14.04
N CYS A 106 1.66 1.40 -12.71
CA CYS A 106 2.92 1.15 -12.01
C CYS A 106 3.23 -0.33 -11.79
N ALA A 107 2.30 -1.23 -12.08
CA ALA A 107 2.58 -2.65 -11.96
C ALA A 107 3.68 -3.07 -12.96
N PRO A 108 4.64 -3.93 -12.56
CA PRO A 108 4.71 -4.65 -11.28
C PRO A 108 5.41 -3.86 -10.15
N TYR A 109 4.96 -4.07 -8.91
CA TYR A 109 5.53 -3.46 -7.71
C TYR A 109 6.70 -4.27 -7.12
N SER A 110 7.77 -3.58 -6.74
CA SER A 110 8.89 -4.21 -6.03
C SER A 110 8.61 -4.30 -4.53
N LEU A 111 8.10 -5.46 -4.09
CA LEU A 111 7.83 -5.76 -2.67
C LEU A 111 8.50 -7.08 -2.24
N PRO A 112 8.92 -7.22 -0.98
CA PRO A 112 9.56 -8.43 -0.49
C PRO A 112 8.57 -9.61 -0.46
N ALA A 113 8.84 -10.63 -1.27
CA ALA A 113 8.01 -11.84 -1.40
C ALA A 113 7.85 -12.62 -0.08
N GLU A 114 8.81 -12.48 0.84
CA GLU A 114 8.78 -13.10 2.18
C GLU A 114 7.59 -12.61 3.02
N LYS A 115 7.16 -11.37 2.78
CA LYS A 115 6.05 -10.69 3.49
C LYS A 115 4.75 -10.69 2.67
N TYR A 116 4.64 -11.56 1.65
CA TYR A 116 3.49 -11.57 0.75
C TYR A 116 2.15 -11.64 1.46
N GLU A 117 2.04 -12.45 2.51
CA GLU A 117 0.79 -12.60 3.26
C GLU A 117 0.31 -11.29 3.90
N THR A 118 1.24 -10.38 4.19
CA THR A 118 0.94 -9.08 4.76
C THR A 118 0.46 -8.10 3.66
N TRP A 119 1.08 -8.07 2.48
CA TRP A 119 0.75 -7.08 1.44
C TRP A 119 -0.06 -7.59 0.24
N LYS A 120 -0.46 -8.86 0.19
CA LYS A 120 -1.28 -9.42 -0.91
C LYS A 120 -2.56 -8.63 -1.20
N THR A 121 -3.13 -8.01 -0.17
CA THR A 121 -4.28 -7.11 -0.26
C THR A 121 -3.88 -5.76 0.31
N VAL A 122 -3.81 -4.75 -0.55
CA VAL A 122 -3.41 -3.40 -0.19
C VAL A 122 -4.64 -2.50 -0.16
N THR A 123 -4.80 -1.76 0.92
CA THR A 123 -5.73 -0.63 0.96
C THR A 123 -4.93 0.66 1.04
N LEU A 124 -5.04 1.51 0.02
CA LEU A 124 -4.33 2.77 -0.08
C LEU A 124 -5.30 3.94 -0.13
N ASN A 125 -4.84 5.07 0.41
CA ASN A 125 -5.62 6.28 0.52
C ASN A 125 -4.95 7.39 -0.29
N PHE A 126 -5.56 7.76 -1.41
CA PHE A 126 -5.09 8.83 -2.29
C PHE A 126 -5.68 10.15 -1.82
N ASP A 127 -4.86 10.96 -1.15
CA ASP A 127 -5.17 12.35 -0.79
C ASP A 127 -4.28 13.27 -1.63
N LEU A 128 -4.88 14.18 -2.39
CA LEU A 128 -4.15 15.16 -3.21
C LEU A 128 -3.25 16.07 -2.37
N ARG A 129 -3.58 16.31 -1.10
CA ARG A 129 -2.74 17.11 -0.21
C ARG A 129 -1.44 16.39 0.13
N ASP A 130 -1.49 15.07 0.20
CA ASP A 130 -0.34 14.23 0.58
C ASP A 130 0.56 13.93 -0.62
N MET A 131 0.00 13.92 -1.83
CA MET A 131 0.72 13.54 -3.06
C MET A 131 1.18 14.73 -3.91
N ARG A 132 0.68 15.95 -3.66
CA ARG A 132 1.16 17.19 -4.33
C ARG A 132 2.48 17.73 -3.77
N GLY A 133 3.02 17.11 -2.72
CA GLY A 133 4.12 17.64 -1.91
C GLY A 133 5.43 16.85 -2.00
N TYR A 134 5.61 16.03 -3.02
CA TYR A 134 6.87 15.34 -3.31
C TYR A 134 7.53 15.95 -4.55
#